data_AF-A0A1E7GDP8-F1
#
_entry.id   AF-A0A1E7GDP8-F1
#
_cell.length_a   1.000
_cell.length_b   1.000
_cell.length_c   1.000
_cell.angle_alpha   90.00
_cell.angle_beta   90.00
_cell.angle_gamma   90.00
#
_symmetry.space_group_name_H-M   'P 1'
#
loop_
_entity.id
_entity.type
_entity.pdbx_description
1 polymer ?
#
loop_
_entity_poly.entity_id
_entity_poly.type
_entity_poly.pdbx_seq_one_letter_code
_entity_poly.pdbx_strand_id
1 'polypeptide(L)'
;MVLTEIVVLGVAVIVAVVLFKLFNNLIHLVIHAIIGLAILYIANLFGLNVAISIWTILICAFGGSIGAIIVIILSYLKIAFVG
;
A
#
# COMPACT_ATOMS: atom_id res chain seq x y z
N MET A 1 38.14 -24.42 -6.59
CA MET A 1 38.39 -23.07 -6.06
C MET A 1 37.60 -22.07 -6.89
N VAL A 2 38.04 -21.74 -8.12
CA VAL A 2 37.42 -20.72 -9.00
C VAL A 2 35.93 -20.94 -9.31
N LEU A 3 35.49 -22.19 -9.47
CA LEU A 3 34.08 -22.50 -9.77
C LEU A 3 33.12 -22.12 -8.62
N THR A 4 33.55 -22.29 -7.36
CA THR A 4 32.74 -21.98 -6.18
C THR A 4 32.56 -20.47 -6.02
N GLU A 5 33.60 -19.70 -6.29
CA GLU A 5 33.60 -18.23 -6.24
C GLU A 5 32.63 -17.66 -7.29
N ILE A 6 32.68 -18.17 -8.53
CA ILE A 6 31.79 -17.74 -9.62
C ILE A 6 30.31 -18.04 -9.30
N VAL A 7 30.03 -19.23 -8.76
CA VAL A 7 28.65 -19.62 -8.38
C VAL A 7 28.13 -18.77 -7.22
N VAL A 8 28.95 -18.54 -6.19
CA VAL A 8 28.57 -17.70 -5.05
C VAL A 8 28.33 -16.26 -5.49
N LEU A 9 29.16 -15.70 -6.37
CA LEU A 9 28.95 -14.37 -6.94
C LEU A 9 27.64 -14.29 -7.74
N GLY A 10 27.35 -15.31 -8.56
CA GLY A 10 26.11 -15.39 -9.32
C GLY A 10 24.87 -15.38 -8.43
N VAL A 11 24.87 -16.21 -7.37
CA VAL A 11 23.77 -16.26 -6.39
C VAL A 11 23.63 -14.94 -5.64
N ALA A 12 24.74 -14.33 -5.23
CA ALA A 12 24.72 -13.05 -4.53
C ALA A 12 24.09 -11.93 -5.37
N VAL A 13 24.41 -11.87 -6.67
CA VAL A 13 23.80 -10.91 -7.60
C VAL A 13 22.30 -11.16 -7.75
N ILE A 14 21.88 -12.42 -7.90
CA ILE A 14 20.46 -12.77 -8.00
C ILE A 14 19.70 -12.33 -6.74
N VAL A 15 20.22 -12.64 -5.55
CA VAL A 15 19.62 -12.24 -4.27
C VAL A 15 19.52 -10.72 -4.15
N ALA A 16 20.59 -10.00 -4.52
CA ALA A 16 20.59 -8.53 -4.49
C ALA A 16 19.53 -7.93 -5.42
N VAL A 17 19.39 -8.46 -6.64
CA VAL A 17 18.38 -8.00 -7.62
C VAL A 17 16.97 -8.30 -7.14
N VAL A 18 16.73 -9.48 -6.56
CA VAL A 18 15.41 -9.84 -6.00
C VAL A 18 15.04 -8.93 -4.83
N LEU A 19 15.98 -8.69 -3.91
CA LEU A 19 15.78 -7.76 -2.80
C LEU A 19 15.46 -6.35 -3.30
N PHE A 20 16.24 -5.85 -4.27
CA PHE A 20 16.05 -4.51 -4.82
C PHE A 20 14.66 -4.36 -5.45
N LYS A 21 14.21 -5.38 -6.20
CA LYS A 21 12.88 -5.38 -6.82
C LYS A 21 11.76 -5.43 -5.79
N LEU A 22 11.93 -6.21 -4.72
CA LEU A 22 10.96 -6.29 -3.62
C LEU A 22 10.85 -4.94 -2.90
N PHE A 23 11.98 -4.30 -2.59
CA PHE A 23 12.03 -3.01 -1.89
C PHE A 23 11.38 -1.90 -2.70
N ASN A 24 11.62 -1.86 -4.01
CA ASN A 24 11.04 -0.84 -4.87
C ASN A 24 9.52 -0.99 -5.00
N ASN A 25 9.00 -2.23 -4.91
CA ASN A 25 7.56 -2.49 -4.92
C ASN A 25 6.87 -1.98 -3.63
N LEU A 26 7.56 -2.01 -2.49
CA LEU A 26 7.04 -1.48 -1.23
C LEU A 26 6.85 0.03 -1.29
N ILE A 27 7.78 0.76 -1.91
CA ILE A 27 7.69 2.21 -2.07
C ILE A 27 6.43 2.58 -2.89
N HIS A 28 6.14 1.80 -3.94
CA HIS A 28 4.96 2.01 -4.75
C HIS A 28 3.65 1.78 -3.96
N LEU A 29 3.63 0.77 -3.09
CA LEU A 29 2.52 0.51 -2.17
C LEU A 29 2.30 1.68 -1.20
N VAL A 30 3.38 2.25 -0.66
CA VAL A 30 3.32 3.39 0.26
C VAL A 30 2.76 4.63 -0.44
N ILE A 31 3.17 4.91 -1.68
CA ILE A 31 2.64 6.06 -2.44
C ILE A 31 1.13 5.91 -2.68
N HIS A 32 0.67 4.73 -3.11
CA HIS A 32 -0.76 4.46 -3.27
C HIS A 32 -1.53 4.58 -1.95
N ALA A 33 -0.96 4.08 -0.85
CA ALA A 33 -1.54 4.20 0.48
C ALA A 33 -1.70 5.67 0.89
N ILE A 34 -0.65 6.49 0.69
CA ILE A 34 -0.65 7.92 1.02
C ILE A 34 -1.69 8.66 0.17
N ILE A 35 -1.76 8.40 -1.13
CA ILE A 35 -2.77 9.01 -2.01
C ILE A 35 -4.18 8.63 -1.56
N GLY A 36 -4.43 7.35 -1.28
CA GLY A 36 -5.73 6.87 -0.79
C GLY A 36 -6.12 7.49 0.56
N LEU A 37 -5.16 7.56 1.49
CA LEU A 37 -5.35 8.22 2.79
C LEU A 37 -5.60 9.72 2.65
N ALA A 38 -4.89 10.41 1.75
CA ALA A 38 -5.09 11.83 1.50
C ALA A 38 -6.51 12.10 1.00
N ILE A 39 -7.02 11.29 0.06
CA ILE A 39 -8.40 11.39 -0.42
C ILE A 39 -9.39 11.18 0.73
N LEU A 40 -9.15 10.18 1.57
CA LEU A 40 -10.03 9.87 2.70
C LEU A 40 -10.04 10.98 3.77
N TYR A 41 -8.87 11.57 4.02
CA TYR A 41 -8.72 12.68 4.94
C TYR A 41 -9.50 13.92 4.46
N ILE A 42 -9.43 14.22 3.15
CA ILE A 42 -10.21 15.29 2.53
C ILE A 42 -11.71 14.99 2.64
N ALA A 43 -12.13 13.74 2.42
CA ALA A 43 -13.54 13.34 2.58
C ALA A 43 -14.03 13.54 4.02
N ASN A 44 -13.19 13.24 5.03
CA ASN A 44 -13.49 13.48 6.44
C ASN A 44 -13.66 14.98 6.74
N LEU A 45 -12.80 15.82 6.15
CA LEU A 45 -12.90 17.27 6.25
C LEU A 45 -14.20 17.84 5.65
N PHE A 46 -14.76 17.15 4.64
CA PHE A 46 -16.06 17.43 4.04
C PHE A 46 -17.26 16.94 4.88
N GLY A 47 -17.02 16.33 6.04
CA GLY A 47 -18.07 15.86 6.96
C GLY A 47 -18.53 14.43 6.72
N LEU A 48 -17.88 13.67 5.82
CA LEU A 48 -18.02 12.21 5.79
C LEU A 48 -17.18 11.65 6.93
N ASN A 49 -17.77 11.48 8.12
CA ASN A 49 -17.08 10.95 9.29
C ASN A 49 -16.66 9.48 9.06
N VAL A 50 -15.58 9.29 8.31
CA VAL A 50 -15.03 7.98 7.98
C VAL A 50 -14.11 7.57 9.11
N ALA A 51 -14.37 6.41 9.71
CA ALA A 51 -13.50 5.81 10.70
C ALA A 51 -12.14 5.45 10.06
N ILE A 52 -11.09 6.15 10.50
CA ILE A 52 -9.70 5.82 10.17
C ILE A 52 -9.29 4.63 11.04
N SER A 53 -9.57 3.42 10.55
CA SER A 53 -9.20 2.16 11.19
C SER A 53 -8.05 1.48 10.44
N ILE A 54 -7.41 0.50 11.08
CA ILE A 54 -6.34 -0.30 10.48
C ILE A 54 -6.80 -0.96 9.16
N TRP A 55 -8.07 -1.37 9.11
CA TRP A 55 -8.70 -1.96 7.94
C TRP A 55 -8.79 -0.98 6.77
N THR A 56 -9.18 0.26 7.06
CA THR A 56 -9.31 1.32 6.07
C THR A 56 -7.97 1.66 5.42
N ILE A 57 -6.92 1.74 6.25
CA ILE A 57 -5.54 1.99 5.80
C ILE A 57 -5.06 0.84 4.91
N LEU A 58 -5.40 -0.41 5.26
CA LEU A 58 -5.04 -1.58 4.48
C LEU A 58 -5.74 -1.60 3.11
N ILE A 59 -7.04 -1.29 3.08
CA ILE A 59 -7.82 -1.21 1.83
C ILE A 59 -7.29 -0.09 0.93
N CYS A 60 -6.95 1.07 1.49
CA CYS A 60 -6.29 2.15 0.75
C CYS A 60 -4.86 1.80 0.31
N ALA A 61 -4.11 1.01 1.08
CA ALA A 61 -2.75 0.60 0.69
C ALA A 61 -2.75 -0.39 -0.48
N PHE A 62 -3.67 -1.36 -0.49
CA PHE A 62 -3.80 -2.31 -1.60
C PHE A 62 -4.56 -1.72 -2.80
N GLY A 63 -5.62 -0.94 -2.56
CA GLY A 63 -6.50 -0.39 -3.59
C GLY A 63 -6.14 1.03 -4.06
N GLY A 64 -5.23 1.72 -3.38
CA GLY A 64 -4.88 3.12 -3.67
C GLY A 64 -6.09 4.05 -3.62
N SER A 65 -6.24 4.85 -4.68
CA SER A 65 -7.37 5.76 -4.87
C SER A 65 -8.70 5.04 -5.03
N ILE A 66 -8.74 3.87 -5.68
CA ILE A 66 -9.95 3.06 -5.85
C ILE A 66 -10.43 2.54 -4.49
N GLY A 67 -9.50 2.10 -3.65
CA GLY A 67 -9.78 1.68 -2.28
C GLY A 67 -10.44 2.80 -1.46
N ALA A 68 -9.92 4.03 -1.58
CA ALA A 68 -10.50 5.19 -0.90
C ALA A 68 -11.94 5.47 -1.34
N ILE A 69 -12.22 5.42 -2.64
CA ILE A 69 -13.58 5.64 -3.18
C ILE A 69 -14.57 4.61 -2.63
N ILE A 70 -14.18 3.34 -2.58
CA ILE A 70 -15.03 2.26 -2.04
C ILE A 70 -15.34 2.51 -0.56
N VAL A 71 -14.34 2.86 0.24
CA VAL A 71 -14.53 3.17 1.67
C VAL A 71 -15.47 4.36 1.85
N ILE A 72 -15.29 5.43 1.06
CA ILE A 72 -16.16 6.63 1.12
C ILE A 72 -17.61 6.25 0.81
N ILE A 73 -17.84 5.42 -0.21
CA ILE A 73 -19.18 4.93 -0.57
C ILE A 73 -19.78 4.10 0.57
N LEU A 74 -19.03 3.13 1.11
CA LEU A 74 -19.50 2.29 2.23
C LEU A 74 -19.82 3.08 3.50
N SER A 75 -19.01 4.10 3.79
CA SER A 75 -19.24 5.01 4.91
C SER A 75 -20.45 5.92 4.66
N TYR A 76 -20.66 6.39 3.44
CA TYR A 76 -21.83 7.18 3.07
C TYR A 76 -23.13 6.38 3.19
N LEU A 77 -23.12 5.10 2.79
CA LEU A 77 -24.26 4.19 2.97
C LEU A 77 -24.45 3.72 4.44
N LYS A 78 -23.58 4.12 5.38
CA LYS A 78 -23.57 3.68 6.79
C LYS A 78 -23.46 2.16 7.00
N ILE A 79 -22.91 1.44 6.02
CA ILE A 79 -22.80 -0.04 6.07
C ILE A 79 -21.52 -0.45 6.79
N ALA A 80 -20.43 0.29 6.62
CA ALA A 80 -19.14 0.03 7.24
C ALA A 80 -18.30 1.31 7.36
N PHE A 81 -17.31 1.30 8.26
CA PHE A 81 -16.37 2.42 8.49
C PHE A 81 -17.03 3.74 8.91
N VAL A 82 -18.20 3.65 9.56
CA VAL A 82 -18.90 4.80 10.13
C VAL A 82 -18.16 5.22 11.40
N GLY A 83 -17.63 6.46 11.42
CA GLY A 83 -17.03 7.12 12.57
C GLY A 83 -18.01 8.04 13.28
#